data_AF-A0A662SG65-F1
#
_entry.id   AF-A0A662SG65-F1
#
_cell.length_a   1.000
_cell.length_b   1.000
_cell.length_c   1.000
_cell.angle_alpha   90.00
_cell.angle_beta   90.00
_cell.angle_gamma   90.00
#
_symmetry.space_group_name_H-M   'P 1'
#
loop_
_entity.id
_entity.type
_entity.pdbx_description
1 polymer ?
#
loop_
_entity_poly.entity_id
_entity_poly.type
_entity_poly.pdbx_seq_one_letter_code
_entity_poly.pdbx_strand_id
1 'polypeptide(L)'
;MTPPSFLVIIYTDISNLVVLSLAIIIGFGIGIVGYILARLVSPRKELPLKRERYECGNRPLGRARGWYAMQYYAFLILFLTIEPISIYLFILLIMANTAIVDVTLLFVLILGMLIPTLYFGVKVARRVGLWLMGE
;
A
#
# COMPACT_ATOMS: atom_id res chain seq x y z
N MET A 1 -8.79 -38.57 -4.36
CA MET A 1 -7.91 -38.11 -3.26
C MET A 1 -8.76 -38.06 -2.00
N THR A 2 -8.40 -38.81 -0.96
CA THR A 2 -9.08 -38.70 0.33
C THR A 2 -8.75 -37.35 0.97
N PRO A 3 -9.73 -36.63 1.54
CA PRO A 3 -9.44 -35.38 2.23
C PRO A 3 -8.48 -35.63 3.39
N PRO A 4 -7.55 -34.70 3.67
CA PRO A 4 -6.66 -34.82 4.82
C PRO A 4 -7.48 -34.90 6.11
N SER A 5 -7.01 -35.70 7.06
CA SER A 5 -7.67 -35.81 8.37
C SER A 5 -7.63 -34.46 9.10
N PHE A 6 -8.64 -34.20 9.95
CA PHE A 6 -8.78 -32.95 10.69
C PHE A 6 -7.52 -32.57 11.50
N LEU A 7 -6.85 -33.56 12.09
CA LEU A 7 -5.59 -33.37 12.81
C LEU A 7 -4.44 -32.89 11.90
N VAL A 8 -4.38 -33.39 10.66
CA VAL A 8 -3.37 -32.96 9.68
C VAL A 8 -3.59 -31.50 9.29
N ILE A 9 -4.85 -31.09 9.08
CA ILE A 9 -5.22 -29.70 8.75
C ILE A 9 -4.77 -28.75 9.87
N ILE A 10 -5.12 -29.05 11.12
CA ILE A 10 -4.73 -28.24 12.27
C ILE A 10 -3.22 -28.11 12.38
N TYR A 11 -2.49 -29.23 12.22
CA TYR A 11 -1.04 -29.21 12.29
C TYR A 11 -0.43 -28.35 11.17
N THR A 12 -0.94 -28.47 9.94
CA THR A 12 -0.47 -27.64 8.82
C THR A 12 -0.75 -26.17 9.04
N ASP A 13 -1.94 -25.81 9.53
CA ASP A 13 -2.31 -24.41 9.77
C ASP A 13 -1.44 -23.77 10.86
N ILE A 14 -1.22 -24.48 11.97
CA ILE A 14 -0.31 -24.03 13.03
C ILE A 14 1.11 -23.87 12.47
N SER A 15 1.60 -24.84 11.69
CA SER A 15 2.93 -24.77 11.09
C SER A 15 3.09 -23.57 10.15
N ASN A 16 2.07 -23.29 9.33
CA ASN A 16 2.06 -22.15 8.41
C ASN A 16 2.05 -20.83 9.18
N LEU A 17 1.28 -20.73 10.26
CA LEU A 17 1.25 -19.54 11.11
C LEU A 17 2.59 -19.30 11.80
N VAL A 18 3.25 -20.36 12.28
CA VAL A 18 4.60 -20.27 12.85
C VAL A 18 5.59 -19.79 11.79
N VAL A 19 5.54 -20.33 10.58
CA VAL A 19 6.44 -19.91 9.48
C VAL A 19 6.20 -18.45 9.11
N LEU A 20 4.94 -18.03 8.95
CA LEU A 20 4.58 -16.66 8.61
C LEU A 20 5.03 -15.67 9.70
N SER A 21 4.74 -15.97 10.97
CA SER A 21 5.15 -15.12 12.09
C SER A 21 6.67 -15.02 12.19
N LEU A 22 7.39 -16.13 12.02
CA LEU A 22 8.84 -16.14 12.00
C LEU A 22 9.40 -15.31 10.84
N ALA A 23 8.84 -15.42 9.63
CA ALA A 23 9.27 -14.62 8.49
C ALA A 23 9.09 -13.12 8.73
N ILE A 24 7.97 -12.71 9.33
CA ILE A 24 7.72 -11.30 9.73
C ILE A 24 8.74 -10.86 10.78
N ILE A 25 8.94 -11.64 11.83
CA ILE A 25 9.87 -11.32 12.92
C ILE A 25 11.30 -11.18 12.39
N ILE A 26 11.74 -12.09 11.52
CA ILE A 26 13.06 -12.02 10.90
C ILE A 26 13.17 -10.80 9.99
N GLY A 27 12.16 -10.54 9.14
CA GLY A 27 12.16 -9.40 8.23
C GLY A 27 12.29 -8.06 8.95
N PHE A 28 11.45 -7.82 9.97
CA PHE A 28 11.57 -6.62 10.81
C PHE A 28 12.84 -6.64 11.67
N GLY A 29 13.20 -7.80 12.21
CA GLY A 29 14.37 -8.00 13.06
C GLY A 29 15.67 -7.60 12.36
N ILE A 30 15.84 -7.98 11.09
CA ILE A 30 17.01 -7.57 10.29
C ILE A 30 17.08 -6.04 10.17
N GLY A 31 15.95 -5.38 9.90
CA GLY A 31 15.91 -3.91 9.83
C GLY A 31 16.26 -3.24 11.16
N ILE A 32 15.73 -3.76 12.28
CA ILE A 32 16.02 -3.26 13.62
C ILE A 32 17.48 -3.47 13.99
N VAL A 33 18.02 -4.67 13.78
CA VAL A 33 19.44 -4.97 14.03
C VAL A 33 20.34 -4.10 13.18
N GLY A 34 20.02 -3.93 11.88
CA GLY A 34 20.74 -3.04 10.99
C GLY A 34 20.75 -1.59 11.48
N TYR A 35 19.60 -1.08 11.93
CA TYR A 35 19.50 0.25 12.52
C TYR A 35 20.34 0.40 13.81
N ILE A 36 20.26 -0.58 14.72
CA ILE A 36 21.02 -0.56 15.98
C ILE A 36 22.53 -0.59 15.69
N LEU A 37 22.98 -1.50 14.83
CA LEU A 37 24.39 -1.59 14.43
C LEU A 37 24.87 -0.30 13.77
N ALA A 38 24.08 0.29 12.86
CA ALA A 38 24.41 1.57 12.25
C ALA A 38 24.54 2.67 13.32
N ARG A 39 23.67 2.70 14.32
CA ARG A 39 23.74 3.65 15.44
C ARG A 39 24.93 3.42 16.36
N LEU A 40 25.39 2.17 16.53
CA LEU A 40 26.54 1.81 17.37
C LEU A 40 27.88 2.11 16.69
N VAL A 41 28.00 1.82 15.39
CA VAL A 41 29.26 1.96 14.64
C VAL A 41 29.45 3.38 14.10
N SER A 42 28.37 4.12 13.81
CA SER A 42 28.46 5.43 13.16
C SER A 42 29.10 6.51 14.05
N PRO A 43 30.10 7.27 13.55
CA PRO A 43 30.68 8.39 14.26
C PRO A 43 29.64 9.48 14.55
N ARG A 44 29.44 9.81 15.83
CA ARG A 44 28.48 10.83 16.25
C ARG A 44 29.18 12.16 16.49
N LYS A 45 29.13 13.05 15.50
CA LYS A 45 29.53 14.45 15.66
C LYS A 45 28.31 15.35 15.50
N GLU A 46 27.80 15.83 16.63
CA GLU A 46 26.66 16.74 16.70
C GLU A 46 27.07 18.14 16.26
N LEU A 47 26.62 18.54 15.07
CA LEU A 47 26.79 19.91 14.56
C LEU A 47 25.40 20.48 14.32
N PRO A 48 25.08 21.67 14.87
CA PRO A 48 23.81 22.34 14.61
C PRO A 48 23.50 22.47 13.11
N LEU A 49 24.51 22.80 12.30
CA LEU A 49 24.37 22.94 10.84
C LEU A 49 23.96 21.62 10.14
N LYS A 50 24.36 20.45 10.66
CA LYS A 50 23.95 19.14 10.10
C LYS A 50 22.48 18.82 10.37
N ARG A 51 21.85 19.53 11.30
CA ARG A 51 20.43 19.39 11.65
C ARG A 51 19.54 20.41 10.92
N GLU A 52 20.14 21.38 10.24
CA GLU A 52 19.40 22.33 9.40
C GLU A 52 18.95 21.66 8.09
N ARG A 53 17.83 22.15 7.52
CA ARG A 53 17.32 21.66 6.23
C ARG A 53 18.32 21.98 5.11
N TYR A 54 18.50 21.04 4.19
CA TYR A 54 19.34 21.25 3.02
C TYR A 54 18.72 22.29 2.07
N GLU A 55 19.48 23.37 1.79
CA GLU A 55 19.13 24.46 0.86
C GLU A 55 20.35 24.82 -0.01
N CYS A 56 20.90 23.82 -0.73
CA CYS A 56 22.05 24.00 -1.63
C CYS A 56 23.28 24.68 -0.99
N GLY A 57 23.53 24.42 0.30
CA GLY A 57 24.63 24.99 1.08
C GLY A 57 24.32 26.32 1.76
N ASN A 58 23.18 26.94 1.46
CA ASN A 58 22.73 28.12 2.20
C ASN A 58 21.98 27.71 3.48
N ARG A 59 21.98 28.58 4.49
CA ARG A 59 21.12 28.35 5.66
C ARG A 59 19.65 28.58 5.25
N PRO A 60 18.72 27.72 5.71
CA PRO A 60 17.31 27.89 5.40
C PRO A 60 16.80 29.20 6.00
N LEU A 61 16.21 30.06 5.17
CA LEU A 61 15.67 31.35 5.57
C LEU A 61 14.18 31.42 5.20
N GLY A 62 13.35 31.76 6.20
CA GLY A 62 11.92 31.94 6.01
C GLY A 62 11.13 30.63 5.86
N ARG A 63 9.86 30.77 5.49
CA ARG A 63 8.97 29.63 5.22
C ARG A 63 9.26 29.03 3.85
N ALA A 64 9.22 27.71 3.76
CA ALA A 64 9.28 27.02 2.46
C ALA A 64 8.10 27.52 1.60
N ARG A 65 8.41 28.26 0.54
CA ARG A 65 7.42 28.74 -0.43
C ARG A 65 7.24 27.65 -1.47
N GLY A 66 6.09 26.99 -1.46
CA GLY A 66 5.75 25.97 -2.44
C GLY A 66 4.25 25.78 -2.52
N TRP A 67 3.76 25.59 -3.74
CA TRP A 67 2.41 25.12 -3.96
C TRP A 67 2.39 23.63 -3.61
N TYR A 68 1.62 23.24 -2.59
CA TYR A 68 1.43 21.82 -2.30
C TYR A 68 0.43 21.25 -3.31
N ALA A 69 0.96 20.79 -4.45
CA ALA A 69 0.16 20.08 -5.43
C ALA A 69 -0.12 18.66 -4.91
N MET A 70 -1.35 18.39 -4.49
CA MET A 70 -1.82 17.02 -4.19
C MET A 70 -2.17 16.29 -5.50
N GLN A 71 -1.31 16.39 -6.51
CA GLN A 71 -1.50 15.80 -7.83
C GLN A 71 -1.70 14.28 -7.80
N TYR A 72 -1.21 13.62 -6.74
CA TYR A 72 -1.35 12.18 -6.52
C TYR A 72 -2.72 11.77 -5.94
N TYR A 73 -3.55 12.72 -5.50
CA TYR A 73 -4.84 12.40 -4.89
C TYR A 73 -5.80 11.74 -5.88
N ALA A 74 -5.83 12.20 -7.14
CA ALA A 74 -6.61 11.56 -8.18
C ALA A 74 -6.14 10.11 -8.45
N PHE A 75 -4.84 9.84 -8.33
CA PHE A 75 -4.30 8.49 -8.46
C PHE A 75 -4.68 7.59 -7.28
N LEU A 76 -4.82 8.14 -6.08
CA LEU A 76 -5.37 7.40 -4.94
C LEU A 76 -6.82 6.98 -5.18
N ILE A 77 -7.66 7.89 -5.70
CA ILE A 77 -9.06 7.55 -6.06
C ILE A 77 -9.09 6.43 -7.11
N LEU A 78 -8.24 6.52 -8.14
CA LEU A 78 -8.12 5.49 -9.17
C LEU A 78 -7.71 4.14 -8.58
N PHE A 79 -6.66 4.12 -7.75
CA PHE A 79 -6.17 2.92 -7.10
C PHE A 79 -7.26 2.27 -6.23
N LEU A 80 -7.89 3.05 -5.35
CA LEU A 80 -8.96 2.57 -4.45
C LEU A 80 -10.21 2.08 -5.21
N THR A 81 -10.39 2.50 -6.46
CA THR A 81 -11.49 2.02 -7.30
C THR A 81 -11.11 0.73 -8.05
N ILE A 82 -9.88 0.62 -8.53
CA ILE A 82 -9.41 -0.53 -9.33
C ILE A 82 -9.05 -1.73 -8.44
N GLU A 83 -8.52 -1.50 -7.25
CA GLU A 83 -8.16 -2.55 -6.28
C GLU A 83 -9.34 -3.49 -5.99
N PRO A 84 -10.52 -3.03 -5.53
CA PRO A 84 -11.66 -3.92 -5.29
C PRO A 84 -12.12 -4.61 -6.57
N ILE A 85 -12.15 -3.94 -7.73
CA ILE A 85 -12.48 -4.58 -9.01
C ILE A 85 -11.57 -5.79 -9.27
N SER A 86 -10.27 -5.63 -9.00
CA SER A 86 -9.28 -6.70 -9.19
C SER A 86 -9.49 -7.85 -8.21
N ILE A 87 -9.79 -7.56 -6.93
CA ILE A 87 -10.09 -8.59 -5.91
C ILE A 87 -11.31 -9.42 -6.33
N TYR A 88 -12.41 -8.78 -6.75
CA TYR A 88 -13.60 -9.51 -7.17
C TYR A 88 -13.41 -10.27 -8.48
N LEU A 89 -12.56 -9.77 -9.39
CA LEU A 89 -12.16 -10.50 -10.59
C LEU A 89 -11.42 -11.81 -10.24
N PHE A 90 -10.53 -11.78 -9.25
CA PHE A 90 -9.87 -13.00 -8.76
C PHE A 90 -10.85 -13.97 -8.09
N ILE A 91 -11.80 -13.47 -7.30
CA ILE A 91 -12.85 -14.32 -6.69
C ILE A 91 -13.69 -15.00 -7.77
N LEU A 92 -14.05 -14.27 -8.83
CA LEU A 92 -14.76 -14.82 -9.99
C LEU A 92 -13.98 -15.95 -10.65
N LEU A 93 -12.67 -15.76 -10.86
CA LEU A 93 -11.80 -16.79 -11.44
C LEU A 93 -11.75 -18.06 -10.57
N ILE A 94 -11.63 -17.91 -9.25
CA ILE A 94 -11.53 -19.04 -8.31
C ILE A 94 -12.87 -19.79 -8.21
N MET A 95 -14.00 -19.08 -8.28
CA MET A 95 -15.35 -19.64 -8.12
C MET A 95 -16.03 -20.03 -9.43
N ALA A 96 -15.30 -20.00 -10.55
CA ALA A 96 -15.86 -20.20 -11.88
C ALA A 96 -16.55 -21.56 -12.09
N ASN A 97 -16.16 -22.59 -11.33
CA ASN A 97 -16.74 -23.93 -11.46
C ASN A 97 -17.81 -24.25 -10.41
N THR A 98 -17.98 -23.41 -9.39
CA THR A 98 -18.85 -23.71 -8.23
C THR A 98 -20.04 -22.76 -8.13
N ALA A 99 -19.83 -21.47 -8.36
CA ALA A 99 -20.84 -20.43 -8.13
C ALA A 99 -20.72 -19.28 -9.15
N ILE A 100 -20.50 -19.63 -10.43
CA ILE A 100 -20.23 -18.62 -11.47
C ILE A 100 -21.35 -17.59 -11.61
N VAL A 101 -22.61 -17.99 -11.53
CA VAL A 101 -23.75 -17.08 -11.70
C VAL A 101 -23.79 -16.05 -10.57
N ASP A 102 -23.73 -16.49 -9.32
CA ASP A 102 -23.80 -15.61 -8.14
C ASP A 102 -22.60 -14.67 -8.08
N VAL A 103 -21.38 -15.19 -8.31
CA VAL A 103 -20.16 -14.39 -8.25
C VAL A 103 -20.06 -13.42 -9.44
N THR A 104 -20.56 -13.81 -10.62
CA THR A 104 -20.65 -12.90 -11.77
C THR A 104 -21.66 -11.78 -11.52
N LEU A 105 -22.82 -12.09 -10.91
CA LEU A 105 -23.81 -11.08 -10.54
C LEU A 105 -23.22 -10.06 -9.55
N LEU A 106 -22.52 -10.53 -8.52
CA LEU A 106 -21.81 -9.68 -7.56
C LEU A 106 -20.73 -8.83 -8.23
N PHE A 107 -19.94 -9.43 -9.13
CA PHE A 107 -18.90 -8.71 -9.87
C PHE A 107 -19.49 -7.60 -10.76
N VAL A 108 -20.57 -7.87 -11.48
CA VAL A 108 -21.27 -6.88 -12.32
C VAL A 108 -21.87 -5.76 -11.46
N LEU A 109 -22.46 -6.09 -10.30
CA LEU A 109 -22.98 -5.10 -9.36
C LEU A 109 -21.89 -4.14 -8.89
N ILE A 110 -20.75 -4.68 -8.48
CA ILE A 110 -19.61 -3.91 -7.97
C ILE A 110 -18.97 -3.09 -9.08
N LEU A 111 -18.79 -3.67 -10.28
CA LEU A 111 -18.37 -2.92 -11.45
C LEU A 111 -19.32 -1.74 -11.70
N GLY A 112 -20.64 -1.98 -11.72
CA GLY A 112 -21.63 -0.94 -11.93
C GLY A 112 -21.54 0.21 -10.92
N MET A 113 -21.28 -0.11 -9.64
CA MET A 113 -21.08 0.89 -8.58
C MET A 113 -19.76 1.66 -8.73
N LEU A 114 -18.70 1.02 -9.21
CA LEU A 114 -17.35 1.59 -9.26
C LEU A 114 -17.01 2.27 -10.59
N ILE A 115 -17.71 1.97 -11.69
CA ILE A 115 -17.52 2.62 -12.99
C ILE A 115 -17.65 4.16 -12.88
N PRO A 116 -18.66 4.75 -12.20
CA PRO A 116 -18.75 6.20 -12.05
C PRO A 116 -17.53 6.81 -11.33
N THR A 117 -17.07 6.15 -10.27
CA THR A 117 -15.89 6.58 -9.50
C THR A 117 -14.61 6.48 -10.33
N LEU A 118 -14.47 5.41 -11.12
CA LEU A 118 -13.34 5.21 -12.02
C LEU A 118 -13.31 6.28 -13.10
N TYR A 119 -14.45 6.54 -13.74
CA TYR A 119 -14.60 7.60 -14.73
C TYR A 119 -14.25 8.96 -14.15
N PHE A 120 -14.75 9.29 -12.95
CA PHE A 120 -14.39 10.51 -12.23
C PHE A 120 -12.88 10.59 -11.99
N GLY A 121 -12.27 9.53 -11.44
CA GLY A 121 -10.84 9.46 -11.17
C GLY A 121 -10.00 9.73 -12.42
N VAL A 122 -10.33 9.10 -13.55
CA VAL A 122 -9.59 9.26 -14.81
C VAL A 122 -9.71 10.70 -15.34
N LYS A 123 -10.91 11.27 -15.27
CA LYS A 123 -11.17 12.64 -15.74
C LYS A 123 -10.41 13.68 -14.93
N VAL A 124 -10.30 13.48 -13.62
CA VAL A 124 -9.68 14.46 -12.71
C VAL A 124 -8.16 14.23 -12.57
N ALA A 125 -7.65 13.02 -12.85
CA ALA A 125 -6.22 12.71 -12.83
C ALA A 125 -5.37 13.58 -13.75
N ARG A 126 -5.92 14.00 -14.89
CA ARG A 126 -5.22 14.90 -15.83
C ARG A 126 -5.33 16.38 -15.49
N ARG A 127 -6.09 16.73 -14.46
CA ARG A 127 -6.39 18.13 -14.09
C ARG A 127 -5.61 18.54 -12.86
N VAL A 128 -4.29 18.66 -12.99
CA VAL A 128 -3.39 19.05 -11.89
C VAL A 128 -3.80 20.38 -11.25
N GLY A 129 -4.34 21.31 -12.05
CA GLY A 129 -4.83 22.60 -11.55
C GLY A 129 -5.95 22.53 -10.50
N LEU A 130 -6.73 21.44 -10.44
CA LEU A 130 -7.75 21.25 -9.41
C LEU A 130 -7.18 20.81 -8.05
N TRP A 131 -5.93 20.35 -8.04
CA TRP A 131 -5.25 19.79 -6.86
C TRP A 131 -4.16 20.71 -6.31
N LEU A 132 -4.06 21.92 -6.87
CA LEU A 132 -3.24 22.98 -6.33
C LEU A 132 -3.97 23.56 -5.13
N MET A 133 -3.50 23.23 -3.92
CA MET A 133 -3.92 23.96 -2.73
C MET A 133 -3.04 25.21 -2.63
N GLY A 134 -3.62 26.36 -2.96
CA GLY A 134 -3.07 27.66 -2.60
C GLY A 134 -3.48 28.02 -1.17
N GLU A 135 -2.62 28.77 -0.47
CA GLU A 135 -3.11 29.67 0.58
C GLU A 135 -3.88 30.83 -0.06
#